data_AF-A0A1S3JY72-F1
#
_entry.id   AF-A0A1S3JY72-F1
#
_cell.length_a   1.000
_cell.length_b   1.000
_cell.length_c   1.000
_cell.angle_alpha   90.00
_cell.angle_beta   90.00
_cell.angle_gamma   90.00
#
_symmetry.space_group_name_H-M   'P 1'
#
loop_
_entity.id
_entity.type
_entity.pdbx_description
1 polymer ?
#
loop_
_entity_poly.entity_id
_entity_poly.type
_entity_poly.pdbx_seq_one_letter_code
_entity_poly.pdbx_strand_id
1 'polypeptide(L)'
;MDVHDKIATSEIVPWRENSGKQGENEDEEQEEEPEELAAIKEELSHMPFEELQKLKERLGSKLYKKALHGKAKKKENGKKKFKRENKNRPMEMSAKKPVGRFREIVSVKKKINRDPRFDDLSGEYSQTIFHQTYSFLDDLKSREKNSVCSWLGTLCYLKIQEPKKLQMADFKIF
;
A
#
# COMPACT_ATOMS: atom_id res chain seq x y z
N MET A 1 -46.36 -18.36 -27.90
CA MET A 1 -47.12 -19.09 -26.87
C MET A 1 -46.66 -20.53 -27.01
N ASP A 2 -45.79 -21.09 -26.16
CA ASP A 2 -45.63 -20.86 -24.72
C ASP A 2 -44.16 -20.95 -24.29
N VAL A 3 -43.70 -19.87 -23.65
CA VAL A 3 -42.45 -19.82 -22.89
C VAL A 3 -42.79 -20.39 -21.52
N HIS A 4 -42.35 -21.60 -21.23
CA HIS A 4 -42.39 -22.15 -19.87
C HIS A 4 -41.01 -22.01 -19.25
N ASP A 5 -40.77 -20.85 -18.64
CA ASP A 5 -39.69 -20.60 -17.70
C ASP A 5 -39.92 -21.46 -16.44
N LYS A 6 -39.18 -22.56 -16.33
CA LYS A 6 -39.08 -23.30 -15.07
C LYS A 6 -37.91 -22.73 -14.28
N ILE A 7 -38.20 -21.67 -13.53
CA ILE A 7 -37.36 -21.20 -12.43
C ILE A 7 -37.30 -22.35 -11.42
N ALA A 8 -36.18 -23.06 -11.40
CA ALA A 8 -35.90 -24.07 -10.39
C ALA A 8 -35.83 -23.36 -9.04
N THR A 9 -36.88 -23.54 -8.24
CA THR A 9 -36.96 -23.09 -6.86
C THR A 9 -35.80 -23.70 -6.07
N SER A 10 -34.96 -22.80 -5.56
CA SER A 10 -33.92 -23.07 -4.57
C SER A 10 -34.52 -23.78 -3.36
N GLU A 11 -34.19 -25.06 -3.18
CA GLU A 11 -34.28 -25.69 -1.86
C GLU A 11 -33.22 -25.04 -0.98
N ILE A 12 -33.64 -24.04 -0.22
CA ILE A 12 -32.88 -23.51 0.91
C ILE A 12 -32.84 -24.62 1.95
N VAL A 13 -31.74 -25.37 1.97
CA VAL A 13 -31.45 -26.35 3.02
C VAL A 13 -31.30 -25.57 4.33
N PRO A 14 -32.08 -25.89 5.38
CA PRO A 14 -31.97 -25.21 6.67
C PRO A 14 -30.55 -25.37 7.24
N TRP A 15 -29.93 -24.25 7.59
CA TRP A 15 -28.68 -24.24 8.33
C TRP A 15 -28.90 -24.91 9.68
N ARG A 16 -28.38 -26.13 9.83
CA ARG A 16 -28.32 -26.84 11.10
C ARG A 16 -27.42 -26.05 12.05
N GLU A 17 -28.03 -25.46 13.08
CA GLU A 17 -27.32 -25.00 14.28
C GLU A 17 -26.69 -26.21 14.97
N ASN A 18 -25.39 -26.40 14.77
CA ASN A 18 -24.61 -27.35 15.55
C ASN A 18 -23.95 -26.60 16.70
N SER A 19 -24.72 -26.46 17.78
CA SER A 19 -24.22 -26.16 19.11
C SER A 19 -23.29 -27.28 19.59
N GLY A 20 -22.15 -26.90 20.15
CA GLY A 20 -21.37 -27.73 21.08
C GLY A 20 -20.65 -28.96 20.53
N LYS A 21 -19.38 -28.77 20.18
CA LYS A 21 -18.33 -29.67 20.68
C LYS A 21 -17.01 -28.89 20.76
N GLN A 22 -16.66 -28.44 21.96
CA GLN A 22 -15.28 -28.05 22.27
C GLN A 22 -14.41 -29.26 21.93
N GLY A 23 -13.45 -29.07 21.03
CA GLY A 23 -12.40 -30.05 20.80
C GLY A 23 -11.49 -30.07 22.02
N GLU A 24 -11.81 -30.96 22.95
CA GLU A 24 -10.81 -31.59 23.81
C GLU A 24 -9.86 -32.33 22.86
N ASN A 25 -8.70 -31.73 22.59
CA ASN A 25 -7.54 -32.50 22.13
C ASN A 25 -6.95 -33.13 23.39
N GLU A 26 -7.47 -34.30 23.74
CA GLU A 26 -6.75 -35.28 24.53
C GLU A 26 -5.70 -35.93 23.60
N ASP A 27 -4.63 -35.20 23.34
CA ASP A 27 -3.37 -35.84 22.96
C ASP A 27 -2.80 -36.42 24.27
N GLU A 28 -3.34 -37.55 24.72
CA GLU A 28 -2.70 -38.43 25.71
C GLU A 28 -1.50 -39.11 25.04
N GLU A 29 -0.46 -38.33 24.76
CA GLU A 29 0.89 -38.87 24.65
C GLU A 29 1.31 -39.26 26.07
N GLN A 30 1.17 -40.55 26.40
CA GLN A 30 1.81 -41.17 27.56
C GLN A 30 3.32 -41.10 27.35
N GLU A 31 3.91 -39.95 27.65
CA GLU A 31 5.34 -39.85 27.89
C GLU A 31 5.61 -40.57 29.21
N GLU A 32 6.54 -41.54 29.21
CA GLU A 32 7.05 -42.12 30.44
C GLU A 32 7.65 -40.99 31.27
N GLU A 33 6.87 -40.52 32.25
CA GLU A 33 7.33 -39.58 33.26
C GLU A 33 8.53 -40.24 33.94
N PRO A 34 9.70 -39.59 33.99
CA PRO A 34 10.85 -40.16 34.67
C PRO A 34 10.45 -40.49 36.11
N GLU A 35 10.78 -41.70 36.57
CA GLU A 35 10.32 -42.27 37.84
C GLU A 35 10.52 -41.31 39.04
N GLU A 36 11.57 -40.49 38.98
CA GLU A 36 11.88 -39.43 39.95
C GLU A 36 10.80 -38.34 40.06
N LEU A 37 10.18 -37.92 38.95
CA LEU A 37 9.12 -36.91 38.96
C LEU A 37 7.79 -37.46 39.50
N ALA A 38 7.52 -38.74 39.23
CA ALA A 38 6.34 -39.43 39.76
C ALA A 38 6.41 -39.54 41.29
N ALA A 39 7.57 -39.93 41.83
CA ALA A 39 7.81 -39.98 43.27
C ALA A 39 7.65 -38.60 43.93
N ILE A 40 8.23 -37.54 43.34
CA ILE A 40 8.09 -36.17 43.84
C ILE A 40 6.62 -35.71 43.83
N LYS A 41 5.86 -36.08 42.81
CA LYS A 41 4.44 -35.73 42.70
C LYS A 41 3.60 -36.46 43.75
N GLU A 42 3.92 -37.71 44.04
CA GLU A 42 3.27 -38.50 45.10
C GLU A 42 3.57 -37.93 46.50
N GLU A 43 4.82 -37.57 46.79
CA GLU A 43 5.23 -36.91 48.03
C GLU A 43 4.52 -35.56 48.22
N LEU A 44 4.44 -34.74 47.16
CA LEU A 44 3.74 -33.45 47.21
C LEU A 44 2.22 -33.60 47.38
N SER A 45 1.64 -34.72 46.95
CA SER A 45 0.20 -34.98 47.11
C SER A 45 -0.19 -35.29 48.56
N HIS A 46 0.75 -35.82 49.35
CA HIS A 46 0.54 -36.16 50.76
C HIS A 46 0.75 -34.97 51.72
N MET A 47 1.37 -33.87 51.27
CA MET A 47 1.59 -32.68 52.10
C MET A 47 0.39 -31.73 52.09
N PRO A 48 0.04 -31.11 53.24
CA PRO A 48 -1.07 -30.16 53.32
C PRO A 48 -0.79 -28.88 52.52
N PHE A 49 -1.86 -28.22 52.08
CA PHE A 49 -1.80 -27.05 51.19
C PHE A 49 -0.92 -25.91 51.74
N GLU A 50 -0.93 -25.68 53.05
CA GLU A 50 -0.13 -24.62 53.68
C GLU A 50 1.38 -24.85 53.46
N GLU A 51 1.84 -26.09 53.56
CA GLU A 51 3.23 -26.46 53.35
C GLU A 51 3.62 -26.34 51.87
N LEU A 52 2.71 -26.71 50.96
CA LEU A 52 2.88 -26.52 49.52
C LEU A 52 3.05 -25.04 49.15
N GLN A 53 2.27 -24.15 49.80
CA GLN A 53 2.38 -22.72 49.56
C GLN A 53 3.71 -22.15 50.07
N LYS A 54 4.14 -22.52 51.28
CA LYS A 54 5.45 -22.13 51.84
C LYS A 54 6.61 -22.64 50.98
N LEU A 55 6.51 -23.88 50.46
CA LEU A 55 7.48 -24.45 49.54
C LEU A 55 7.54 -23.69 48.21
N LYS A 56 6.38 -23.35 47.64
CA LYS A 56 6.30 -22.55 46.40
C LYS A 56 6.88 -21.14 46.57
N GLU A 57 6.71 -20.52 47.72
CA GLU A 57 7.29 -19.21 48.05
C GLU A 57 8.81 -19.26 48.21
N ARG A 58 9.33 -20.31 48.87
CA ARG A 58 10.77 -20.53 49.07
C ARG A 58 11.52 -20.91 47.79
N LEU A 59 10.97 -21.85 47.02
CA LEU A 59 11.60 -22.39 45.80
C LEU A 59 11.30 -21.53 44.56
N GLY A 60 10.19 -20.77 44.58
CA GLY A 60 9.72 -19.95 43.48
C GLY A 60 8.85 -20.71 42.46
N SER A 61 7.89 -19.98 41.87
CA SER A 61 6.83 -20.56 41.03
C SER A 61 7.34 -21.25 39.75
N LYS A 62 8.47 -20.83 39.19
CA LYS A 62 9.05 -21.42 37.96
C LYS A 62 9.72 -22.76 38.22
N LEU A 63 10.46 -22.88 39.33
CA LEU A 63 11.13 -24.12 39.74
C LEU A 63 10.11 -25.15 40.22
N TYR A 64 9.15 -24.74 41.03
CA TYR A 64 8.05 -25.61 41.49
C TYR A 64 7.26 -26.20 40.32
N LYS A 65 6.84 -25.37 39.35
CA LYS A 65 6.13 -25.86 38.16
C LYS A 65 6.99 -26.79 37.30
N LYS A 66 8.30 -26.55 37.22
CA LYS A 66 9.24 -27.39 36.48
C LYS A 66 9.54 -28.72 37.18
N ALA A 67 9.50 -28.76 38.51
CA ALA A 67 9.60 -30.00 39.27
C ALA A 67 8.33 -30.86 39.17
N LEU A 68 7.15 -30.23 39.04
CA LEU A 68 5.88 -30.95 38.88
C LEU A 68 5.56 -31.40 37.45
N HIS A 69 5.91 -30.59 36.44
CA HIS A 69 5.53 -30.82 35.04
C HIS A 69 6.75 -31.03 34.14
N GLY A 70 7.92 -31.30 34.74
CA GLY A 70 9.19 -31.37 34.03
C GLY A 70 9.63 -30.07 33.36
N LYS A 71 10.73 -30.13 32.60
CA LYS A 71 11.11 -29.05 31.68
C LYS A 71 10.12 -29.07 30.52
N ALA A 72 9.23 -28.09 30.44
CA ALA A 72 8.37 -27.92 29.27
C ALA A 72 9.23 -28.02 28.01
N LYS A 73 9.00 -29.07 27.19
CA LYS A 73 9.67 -29.21 25.90
C LYS A 73 9.42 -27.92 25.15
N LYS A 74 10.49 -27.19 24.81
CA LYS A 74 10.40 -26.02 23.95
C LYS A 74 9.72 -26.52 22.69
N LYS A 75 8.42 -26.27 22.51
CA LYS A 75 7.68 -26.64 21.31
C LYS A 75 8.58 -26.21 20.16
N GLU A 76 9.16 -27.17 19.45
CA GLU A 76 10.03 -26.83 18.35
C GLU A 76 9.17 -25.98 17.44
N ASN A 77 9.52 -24.70 17.28
CA ASN A 77 8.98 -23.85 16.23
C ASN A 77 9.41 -24.36 14.84
N GLY A 78 9.83 -25.63 14.73
CA GLY A 78 9.88 -26.39 13.51
C GLY A 78 8.47 -26.43 12.95
N LYS A 79 8.23 -25.62 11.93
CA LYS A 79 7.03 -25.67 11.10
C LYS A 79 6.80 -27.14 10.75
N LYS A 80 5.78 -27.79 11.36
CA LYS A 80 5.40 -29.16 11.00
C LYS A 80 5.19 -29.17 9.49
N LYS A 81 6.07 -29.83 8.76
CA LYS A 81 6.01 -29.91 7.29
C LYS A 81 4.97 -30.98 6.96
N PHE A 82 3.74 -30.55 6.69
CA PHE A 82 2.71 -31.45 6.21
C PHE A 82 3.14 -32.02 4.85
N LYS A 83 3.29 -33.35 4.79
CA LYS A 83 3.59 -34.05 3.54
C LYS A 83 2.29 -34.27 2.77
N ARG A 84 2.38 -34.31 1.44
CA ARG A 84 1.27 -34.73 0.59
C ARG A 84 1.07 -36.25 0.76
N GLU A 85 -0.16 -36.71 0.74
CA GLU A 85 -0.47 -38.14 0.75
C GLU A 85 0.01 -38.85 -0.53
N ASN A 86 -0.06 -38.17 -1.69
CA ASN A 86 0.43 -38.66 -2.97
C ASN A 86 1.07 -37.51 -3.77
N LYS A 87 2.02 -37.82 -4.66
CA LYS A 87 2.78 -36.88 -5.49
C LYS A 87 1.89 -36.12 -6.48
N ASN A 88 0.77 -36.72 -6.90
CA ASN A 88 -0.20 -36.15 -7.83
C ASN A 88 -1.32 -35.35 -7.13
N ARG A 89 -1.30 -35.21 -5.79
CA ARG A 89 -2.27 -34.42 -5.02
C ARG A 89 -1.69 -33.04 -4.67
N PRO A 90 -2.45 -31.93 -4.79
CA PRO A 90 -2.03 -30.63 -4.28
C PRO A 90 -1.83 -30.66 -2.76
N MET A 91 -0.96 -29.78 -2.26
CA MET A 91 -0.72 -29.68 -0.82
C MET A 91 -1.77 -28.79 -0.16
N GLU A 92 -2.50 -29.35 0.80
CA GLU A 92 -3.46 -28.59 1.61
C GLU A 92 -2.70 -27.68 2.60
N MET A 93 -3.14 -26.42 2.69
CA MET A 93 -2.53 -25.40 3.52
C MET A 93 -3.63 -24.66 4.30
N SER A 94 -3.41 -24.37 5.58
CA SER A 94 -4.38 -23.60 6.36
C SER A 94 -4.53 -22.17 5.82
N ALA A 95 -5.77 -21.72 5.64
CA ALA A 95 -6.10 -20.35 5.27
C ALA A 95 -5.62 -19.31 6.30
N LYS A 96 -5.34 -19.74 7.53
CA LYS A 96 -4.78 -18.89 8.60
C LYS A 96 -3.30 -18.56 8.40
N LYS A 97 -2.62 -19.22 7.45
CA LYS A 97 -1.21 -18.99 7.18
C LYS A 97 -1.05 -17.72 6.33
N PRO A 98 -0.46 -16.64 6.86
CA PRO A 98 -0.25 -15.42 6.09
C PRO A 98 0.71 -15.69 4.92
N VAL A 99 0.40 -15.12 3.76
CA VAL A 99 1.30 -15.15 2.60
C VAL A 99 2.48 -14.22 2.87
N GLY A 100 3.70 -14.71 2.67
CA GLY A 100 4.89 -13.88 2.79
C GLY A 100 4.91 -12.80 1.70
N ARG A 101 5.26 -11.55 2.05
CA ARG A 101 5.50 -10.49 1.07
C ARG A 101 6.93 -10.64 0.53
N PHE A 102 7.10 -11.47 -0.50
CA PHE A 102 8.37 -11.54 -1.23
C PHE A 102 8.23 -10.88 -2.59
N ARG A 103 8.70 -9.63 -2.70
CA ARG A 103 9.12 -9.07 -3.96
C ARG A 103 10.54 -8.58 -3.76
N GLU A 104 11.50 -9.23 -4.42
CA GLU A 104 12.81 -8.65 -4.62
C GLU A 104 12.61 -7.39 -5.47
N ILE A 105 12.85 -6.22 -4.88
CA ILE A 105 12.79 -4.95 -5.59
C ILE A 105 14.11 -4.84 -6.33
N VAL A 106 14.19 -5.43 -7.53
CA VAL A 106 15.27 -5.13 -8.46
C VAL A 106 15.17 -3.64 -8.75
N SER A 107 16.20 -2.87 -8.41
CA SER A 107 16.26 -1.44 -8.69
C SER A 107 16.39 -1.23 -10.20
N VAL A 108 15.26 -1.18 -10.89
CA VAL A 108 15.21 -0.82 -12.30
C VAL A 108 15.59 0.65 -12.42
N LYS A 109 16.54 0.98 -13.30
CA LYS A 109 16.80 2.37 -13.69
C LYS A 109 15.50 2.97 -14.23
N LYS A 110 14.95 3.95 -13.50
CA LYS A 110 13.72 4.64 -13.92
C LYS A 110 14.00 5.34 -15.24
N LYS A 111 13.16 5.11 -16.25
CA LYS A 111 13.16 5.91 -17.48
C LYS A 111 12.66 7.30 -17.12
N ILE A 112 13.55 8.27 -17.13
CA ILE A 112 13.20 9.68 -16.93
C ILE A 112 12.94 10.24 -18.32
N ASN A 113 11.70 10.65 -18.58
CA ASN A 113 11.39 11.40 -19.80
C ASN A 113 11.93 12.82 -19.59
N ARG A 114 13.10 13.11 -20.12
CA ARG A 114 13.67 14.46 -20.10
C ARG A 114 13.25 15.21 -21.34
N ASP A 115 13.00 16.50 -21.16
CA ASP A 115 12.78 17.40 -22.29
C ASP A 115 14.13 17.64 -22.96
N PRO A 116 14.30 17.28 -24.25
CA PRO A 116 15.56 17.44 -24.96
C PRO A 116 15.99 18.90 -25.12
N ARG A 117 15.13 19.88 -24.79
CA ARG A 117 15.53 21.30 -24.73
C ARG A 117 16.29 21.64 -23.46
N PHE A 118 16.10 20.83 -22.41
CA PHE A 118 16.62 21.06 -21.06
C PHE A 118 17.41 19.85 -20.54
N ASP A 119 17.83 18.94 -21.42
CA ASP A 119 18.69 17.82 -21.01
C ASP A 119 20.14 18.30 -20.96
N ASP A 120 20.87 17.90 -19.92
CA ASP A 120 22.26 18.31 -19.69
C ASP A 120 23.19 17.91 -20.86
N LEU A 121 22.77 16.92 -21.66
CA LEU A 121 23.49 16.43 -22.84
C LEU A 121 23.26 17.28 -24.11
N SER A 122 22.35 18.26 -24.08
CA SER A 122 21.94 19.04 -25.25
C SER A 122 22.98 20.08 -25.68
N GLY A 123 24.07 20.22 -24.92
CA GLY A 123 25.20 21.10 -25.20
C GLY A 123 25.00 22.54 -24.70
N GLU A 124 26.06 23.33 -24.84
CA GLU A 124 26.09 24.72 -24.41
C GLU A 124 25.56 25.68 -25.48
N TYR A 125 25.07 26.85 -25.05
CA TYR A 125 24.58 27.88 -25.96
C TYR A 125 25.71 28.45 -26.83
N SER A 126 25.54 28.37 -28.15
CA SER A 126 26.44 28.99 -29.13
C SER A 126 25.76 30.15 -29.85
N GLN A 127 26.26 31.36 -29.60
CA GLN A 127 25.69 32.59 -30.11
C GLN A 127 25.75 32.68 -31.64
N THR A 128 26.82 32.17 -32.27
CA THR A 128 26.97 32.18 -33.73
C THR A 128 25.91 31.31 -34.42
N ILE A 129 25.70 30.10 -33.92
CA ILE A 129 24.68 29.17 -34.43
C ILE A 129 23.28 29.73 -34.20
N PHE A 130 23.04 30.35 -33.04
CA PHE A 130 21.75 30.97 -32.74
C PHE A 130 21.42 32.09 -33.72
N HIS A 131 22.35 33.02 -33.96
CA HIS A 131 22.15 34.10 -34.91
C HIS A 131 21.94 33.59 -36.35
N GLN A 132 22.58 32.48 -36.73
CA GLN A 132 22.41 31.91 -38.06
C GLN A 132 21.06 31.17 -38.21
N THR A 133 20.70 30.34 -37.23
CA THR A 133 19.47 29.51 -37.28
C THR A 133 18.20 30.32 -37.07
N TYR A 134 18.27 31.40 -36.30
CA TYR A 134 17.14 32.29 -35.98
C TYR A 134 17.26 33.68 -36.60
N SER A 135 18.01 33.83 -37.69
CA SER A 135 18.18 35.12 -38.39
C SER A 135 16.86 35.77 -38.81
N PHE A 136 15.86 34.97 -39.15
CA PHE A 136 14.52 35.44 -39.53
C PHE A 136 13.78 36.20 -38.43
N LEU A 137 14.18 36.03 -37.16
CA LEU A 137 13.56 36.75 -36.05
C LEU A 137 13.77 38.25 -36.15
N ASP A 138 14.87 38.69 -36.75
CA ASP A 138 15.16 40.12 -36.90
C ASP A 138 14.23 40.77 -37.93
N ASP A 139 13.92 40.07 -39.01
CA ASP A 139 12.93 40.48 -40.00
C ASP A 139 11.52 40.50 -39.39
N LEU A 140 11.18 39.46 -38.63
CA LEU A 140 9.88 39.33 -37.96
C LEU A 140 9.66 40.48 -36.96
N LYS A 141 10.63 40.71 -36.06
CA LYS A 141 10.60 41.83 -35.10
C LYS A 141 10.46 43.17 -35.80
N SER A 142 11.20 43.37 -36.91
CA SER A 142 11.14 44.61 -37.68
C SER A 142 9.76 44.83 -38.29
N ARG A 143 9.15 43.78 -38.85
CA ARG A 143 7.80 43.82 -39.40
C ARG A 143 6.75 44.13 -38.33
N GLU A 144 6.82 43.47 -37.18
CA GLU A 144 5.91 43.70 -36.05
C GLU A 144 6.04 45.12 -35.52
N LYS A 145 7.28 45.58 -35.30
CA LYS A 145 7.58 46.94 -34.87
C LYS A 145 7.01 47.99 -35.82
N ASN A 146 7.18 47.80 -37.13
CA ASN A 146 6.64 48.70 -38.15
C ASN A 146 5.11 48.69 -38.16
N SER A 147 4.50 47.52 -37.98
CA SER A 147 3.03 47.38 -37.93
C SER A 147 2.45 48.12 -36.72
N VAL A 148 3.06 47.96 -35.55
CA VAL A 148 2.66 48.66 -34.32
C VAL A 148 2.91 50.17 -34.46
N CYS A 149 4.06 50.58 -34.99
CA CYS A 149 4.39 51.99 -35.20
C CYS A 149 3.42 52.66 -36.18
N SER A 150 3.07 51.98 -37.28
CA SER A 150 2.07 52.45 -38.23
C SER A 150 0.71 52.60 -37.57
N TRP A 151 0.23 51.59 -36.83
CA TRP A 151 -1.05 51.64 -36.15
C TRP A 151 -1.13 52.78 -35.13
N LEU A 152 -0.06 52.97 -34.34
CA LEU A 152 0.04 54.08 -33.38
C LEU A 152 0.13 55.44 -34.08
N GLY A 153 0.86 55.55 -35.20
CA GLY A 153 0.95 56.76 -36.00
C GLY A 153 -0.40 57.18 -36.60
N THR A 154 -1.13 56.22 -37.17
CA THR A 154 -2.49 56.46 -37.70
C THR A 154 -3.47 56.83 -36.59
N LEU A 155 -3.43 56.15 -35.44
CA LEU A 155 -4.23 56.50 -34.26
C LEU A 155 -3.92 57.92 -33.77
N CYS A 156 -2.65 58.30 -33.72
CA CYS A 156 -2.22 59.64 -33.33
C CYS A 156 -2.77 60.70 -34.30
N TYR A 157 -2.63 60.47 -35.61
CA TYR A 157 -3.11 61.38 -36.66
C TYR A 157 -4.63 61.56 -36.62
N LEU A 158 -5.39 60.46 -36.50
CA LEU A 158 -6.86 60.51 -36.41
C LEU A 158 -7.34 61.19 -35.12
N LYS A 159 -6.59 61.06 -34.02
CA LYS A 159 -6.89 61.72 -32.74
C LYS A 159 -6.56 63.22 -32.76
N ILE A 160 -5.65 63.66 -33.63
CA ILE A 160 -5.33 65.08 -33.88
C ILE A 160 -6.41 65.76 -34.74
N GLN A 161 -7.15 64.99 -35.56
CA GLN A 161 -8.11 65.54 -36.53
C GLN A 161 -9.51 65.83 -35.95
N GLU A 162 -9.80 65.39 -34.73
CA GLU A 162 -11.01 65.71 -33.96
C GLU A 162 -10.63 66.56 -32.74
N PRO A 163 -10.42 67.89 -32.89
CA PRO A 163 -11.43 68.83 -32.40
C PRO A 163 -11.40 70.21 -33.11
N LYS A 164 -12.11 70.41 -34.24
CA LYS A 164 -12.47 71.76 -34.74
C LYS A 164 -13.79 71.77 -35.52
N LYS A 165 -14.89 71.33 -34.91
CA LYS A 165 -16.24 71.70 -35.36
C LYS A 165 -17.18 71.86 -34.16
N LEU A 166 -17.12 73.03 -33.54
CA LEU A 166 -18.24 73.69 -32.85
C LEU A 166 -17.80 75.15 -32.66
N GLN A 167 -17.63 75.86 -33.77
CA GLN A 167 -17.66 77.32 -33.73
C GLN A 167 -19.12 77.74 -33.87
N MET A 168 -19.60 78.37 -32.81
CA MET A 168 -20.58 79.45 -32.78
C MET A 168 -21.24 79.74 -34.13
N ALA A 169 -22.47 79.23 -34.32
CA ALA A 169 -23.37 79.77 -35.33
C ALA A 169 -24.20 80.87 -34.65
N ASP A 170 -23.75 82.09 -34.92
CA ASP A 170 -24.42 83.38 -34.96
C ASP A 170 -25.94 83.46 -34.73
N PHE A 171 -26.28 84.41 -33.87
CA PHE A 171 -27.19 85.54 -34.13
C PHE A 171 -28.25 85.39 -35.25
N LYS A 172 -29.49 85.68 -34.81
CA LYS A 172 -30.57 86.39 -35.52
C LYS A 172 -31.46 85.51 -36.41
N ILE A 173 -32.75 85.43 -36.05
CA ILE A 173 -33.90 85.95 -36.80
C ILE A 173 -35.19 85.69 -35.98
N PHE A 174 -36.02 86.74 -35.91
CA PHE A 174 -37.27 86.96 -35.15
C PHE A 174 -37.18 87.22 -33.64
#